data_AF-A0A336JJ59-F1
#
_entry.id   AF-A0A336JJ59-F1
#
_cell.length_a   1.000
_cell.length_b   1.000
_cell.length_c   1.000
_cell.angle_alpha   90.00
_cell.angle_beta   90.00
_cell.angle_gamma   90.00
#
_symmetry.space_group_name_H-M   'P 1'
#
loop_
_entity.id
_entity.type
_entity.pdbx_description
1 polymer ?
#
loop_
_entity_poly.entity_id
_entity_poly.type
_entity_poly.pdbx_seq_one_letter_code
_entity_poly.pdbx_strand_id
1 'polypeptide(L)'
;MVRNRVRNRIPTHLINLSIGASLIALSGIASVPASAQSCHELWVERNGYYKDAGHCFKTSRAISYFGNRGCVYEFEGEVPLPRGIRARINQIRALERRFGCD
;
A
#
# COMPACT_ATOMS: atom_id res chain seq x y z
N MET A 1 20.27 53.80 -39.52
CA MET A 1 19.61 52.49 -39.36
C MET A 1 18.28 52.70 -38.64
N VAL A 2 17.21 52.17 -39.23
CA VAL A 2 15.80 52.55 -39.04
C VAL A 2 15.19 51.90 -37.79
N ARG A 3 14.39 52.67 -37.05
CA ARG A 3 13.52 52.20 -35.96
C ARG A 3 12.43 51.27 -36.51
N ASN A 4 12.41 50.00 -36.12
CA ASN A 4 11.26 49.13 -36.35
C ASN A 4 10.35 49.11 -35.12
N ARG A 5 9.24 49.86 -35.19
CA ARG A 5 8.07 49.67 -34.33
C ARG A 5 7.16 48.65 -35.00
N VAL A 6 7.02 47.45 -34.44
CA VAL A 6 5.86 46.59 -34.72
C VAL A 6 4.89 46.75 -33.57
N ARG A 7 3.79 47.47 -33.83
CA ARG A 7 2.63 47.59 -32.95
C ARG A 7 1.79 46.33 -33.15
N ASN A 8 1.85 45.37 -32.22
CA ASN A 8 0.82 44.34 -32.19
C ASN A 8 -0.36 44.86 -31.37
N ARG A 9 -1.48 45.07 -32.08
CA ARG A 9 -2.76 45.49 -31.53
C ARG A 9 -3.36 44.32 -30.74
N ILE A 10 -3.78 44.61 -29.52
CA ILE A 10 -4.59 43.73 -28.68
C ILE A 10 -6.01 43.71 -29.26
N PRO A 11 -6.57 42.57 -29.67
CA PRO A 11 -8.00 42.47 -29.93
C PRO A 11 -8.74 42.32 -28.60
N THR A 12 -9.37 43.43 -28.18
CA THR A 12 -10.40 43.47 -27.14
C THR A 12 -11.65 42.76 -27.63
N HIS A 13 -11.79 41.47 -27.32
CA HIS A 13 -13.07 40.76 -27.39
C HIS A 13 -13.39 40.16 -26.01
N LEU A 14 -14.13 40.94 -25.24
CA LEU A 14 -15.27 40.52 -24.41
C LEU A 14 -15.27 39.03 -24.03
N ILE A 15 -14.54 38.66 -22.99
CA ILE A 15 -14.74 37.39 -22.31
C ILE A 15 -15.85 37.61 -21.28
N ASN A 16 -17.02 37.06 -21.60
CA ASN A 16 -18.24 37.10 -20.78
C ASN A 16 -17.97 36.70 -19.33
N LEU A 17 -18.43 37.54 -18.41
CA LEU A 17 -18.43 37.31 -16.97
C LEU A 17 -19.59 36.37 -16.62
N SER A 18 -19.39 35.06 -16.75
CA SER A 18 -20.34 34.05 -16.27
C SER A 18 -20.19 33.89 -14.76
N ILE A 19 -21.06 34.53 -13.97
CA ILE A 19 -21.19 34.27 -12.53
C ILE A 19 -21.82 32.88 -12.37
N GLY A 20 -20.99 31.85 -12.29
CA GLY A 20 -21.44 30.49 -11.97
C GLY A 20 -21.59 30.34 -10.46
N ALA A 21 -22.81 30.20 -9.97
CA ALA A 21 -23.09 29.88 -8.57
C ALA A 21 -22.59 28.46 -8.25
N SER A 22 -21.46 28.35 -7.55
CA SER A 22 -20.92 27.05 -7.11
C SER A 22 -21.64 26.57 -5.85
N LEU A 23 -22.58 25.64 -6.02
CA LEU A 23 -23.13 24.83 -4.93
C LEU A 23 -22.05 23.85 -4.46
N ILE A 24 -21.45 24.13 -3.30
CA ILE A 24 -20.53 23.19 -2.63
C ILE A 24 -21.39 22.08 -2.03
N ALA A 25 -21.53 20.97 -2.76
CA ALA A 25 -22.08 19.73 -2.22
C ALA A 25 -21.10 19.18 -1.18
N LEU A 26 -21.51 19.18 0.10
CA LEU A 26 -20.76 18.57 1.19
C LEU A 26 -20.89 17.04 1.09
N SER A 27 -20.04 16.42 0.29
CA SER A 27 -19.95 14.96 0.19
C SER A 27 -19.48 14.37 1.52
N GLY A 28 -20.29 13.47 2.09
CA GLY A 28 -20.01 12.81 3.36
C GLY A 28 -18.63 12.16 3.41
N ILE A 29 -17.92 12.40 4.49
CA ILE A 29 -16.64 11.74 4.77
C ILE A 29 -17.00 10.30 5.17
N ALA A 30 -16.80 9.35 4.25
CA ALA A 30 -16.90 7.94 4.60
C ALA A 30 -15.77 7.63 5.60
N SER A 31 -16.13 7.27 6.82
CA SER A 31 -15.18 6.79 7.83
C SER A 31 -14.54 5.51 7.31
N VAL A 32 -13.29 5.58 6.82
CA VAL A 32 -12.52 4.38 6.51
C VAL A 32 -12.28 3.67 7.84
N PRO A 33 -12.82 2.46 8.08
CA PRO A 33 -12.53 1.74 9.30
C PRO A 33 -11.01 1.56 9.41
N ALA A 34 -10.45 1.84 10.59
CA ALA A 34 -9.06 1.52 10.88
C ALA A 34 -8.78 0.08 10.42
N SER A 35 -7.85 -0.05 9.47
CA SER A 35 -7.74 -1.18 8.54
C SER A 35 -7.86 -2.54 9.22
N ALA A 36 -8.95 -3.25 8.96
CA ALA A 36 -8.95 -4.71 9.12
C ALA A 36 -8.01 -5.26 8.04
N GLN A 37 -6.81 -5.72 8.43
CA GLN A 37 -5.89 -6.35 7.49
C GLN A 37 -6.60 -7.52 6.81
N SER A 38 -6.53 -7.60 5.49
CA SER A 38 -7.10 -8.73 4.77
C SER A 38 -6.35 -10.02 5.10
N CYS A 39 -6.98 -11.17 4.87
CA CYS A 39 -6.30 -12.47 5.00
C CYS A 39 -5.02 -12.57 4.16
N HIS A 40 -5.00 -11.92 3.00
CA HIS A 40 -3.80 -11.85 2.18
C HIS A 40 -2.71 -11.02 2.86
N GLU A 41 -3.04 -9.83 3.38
CA GLU A 41 -2.09 -8.95 4.06
C GLU A 41 -1.51 -9.60 5.32
N LEU A 42 -2.34 -10.26 6.13
CA LEU A 42 -1.89 -11.02 7.31
C LEU A 42 -0.92 -12.13 6.93
N TRP A 43 -1.27 -12.91 5.91
CA TRP A 43 -0.40 -13.97 5.40
C TRP A 43 0.93 -13.40 4.88
N VAL A 44 0.89 -12.30 4.12
CA VAL A 44 2.10 -11.65 3.62
C VAL A 44 2.96 -11.14 4.76
N GLU A 45 2.38 -10.47 5.76
CA GLU A 45 3.12 -9.94 6.90
C GLU A 45 3.79 -11.07 7.69
N ARG A 46 3.04 -12.12 8.04
CA ARG A 46 3.57 -13.26 8.80
C ARG A 46 4.72 -13.94 8.07
N ASN A 47 4.54 -14.23 6.78
CA ASN A 47 5.57 -14.90 5.98
C ASN A 47 6.74 -13.97 5.67
N GLY A 48 6.53 -12.65 5.58
CA GLY A 48 7.58 -11.65 5.42
C GLY A 48 8.63 -11.74 6.53
N TYR A 49 8.22 -11.83 7.80
CA TYR A 49 9.15 -12.01 8.92
C TYR A 49 10.02 -13.27 8.77
N TYR A 50 9.44 -14.37 8.30
CA TYR A 50 10.18 -15.60 8.06
C TYR A 50 11.12 -15.48 6.86
N LYS A 51 10.69 -14.80 5.79
CA LYS A 51 11.53 -14.54 4.61
C LYS A 51 12.75 -13.71 4.98
N ASP A 52 12.55 -12.60 5.68
CA ASP A 52 13.60 -11.66 6.08
C ASP A 52 14.62 -12.33 7.01
N ALA A 53 14.17 -13.30 7.81
CA ALA A 53 15.01 -14.07 8.71
C ALA A 53 15.57 -15.38 8.11
N GLY A 54 15.36 -15.62 6.81
CA GLY A 54 16.02 -16.70 6.08
C GLY A 54 15.32 -18.07 6.10
N HIS A 55 14.00 -18.13 6.30
CA HIS A 55 13.24 -19.37 6.23
C HIS A 55 13.09 -19.89 4.78
N CYS A 56 13.26 -21.19 4.60
CA CYS A 56 13.00 -21.91 3.35
C CYS A 56 11.55 -22.37 3.30
N PHE A 57 10.74 -21.73 2.44
CA PHE A 57 9.33 -22.09 2.29
C PHE A 57 9.14 -23.42 1.59
N LYS A 58 8.12 -24.19 2.00
CA LYS A 58 7.83 -25.52 1.43
C LYS A 58 6.56 -25.55 0.57
N THR A 59 5.69 -24.56 0.71
CA THR A 59 4.42 -24.51 -0.03
C THR A 59 4.62 -23.79 -1.37
N SER A 60 3.97 -24.28 -2.43
CA SER A 60 4.07 -23.66 -3.76
C SER A 60 3.64 -22.19 -3.77
N ARG A 61 2.63 -21.83 -2.96
CA ARG A 61 2.16 -20.44 -2.81
C ARG A 61 3.27 -19.54 -2.24
N ALA A 62 3.90 -19.93 -1.14
CA ALA A 62 4.94 -19.13 -0.50
C ALA A 62 6.23 -19.09 -1.33
N ILE A 63 6.60 -20.20 -1.97
CA ILE A 63 7.74 -20.26 -2.91
C ILE A 63 7.50 -19.32 -4.10
N SER A 64 6.29 -19.31 -4.67
CA SER A 64 5.99 -18.44 -5.81
C SER A 64 5.97 -16.95 -5.44
N TYR A 65 5.52 -16.61 -4.23
CA TYR A 65 5.42 -15.22 -3.76
C TYR A 65 6.76 -14.66 -3.25
N PHE A 66 7.48 -15.42 -2.40
CA PHE A 66 8.69 -14.95 -1.71
C PHE A 66 10.00 -15.53 -2.26
N GLY A 67 9.94 -16.70 -2.90
CA GLY A 67 11.10 -17.46 -3.34
C GLY A 67 11.99 -18.00 -2.21
N ASN A 68 12.80 -19.00 -2.53
CA ASN A 68 13.74 -19.64 -1.59
C ASN A 68 15.20 -19.29 -1.82
N ARG A 69 15.50 -18.30 -2.66
CA ARG A 69 16.90 -17.89 -2.87
C ARG A 69 17.47 -17.37 -1.54
N GLY A 70 18.60 -17.94 -1.11
CA GLY A 70 19.38 -17.49 0.04
C GLY A 70 18.78 -17.80 1.42
N CYS A 71 17.76 -18.66 1.50
CA CYS A 71 17.27 -19.14 2.79
C CYS A 71 18.23 -20.20 3.39
N VAL A 72 18.21 -20.35 4.72
CA VAL A 72 19.09 -21.27 5.47
C VAL A 72 18.35 -22.08 6.54
N TYR A 73 17.12 -21.70 6.90
CA TYR A 73 16.35 -22.37 7.96
C TYR A 73 15.16 -23.15 7.37
N GLU A 74 15.19 -24.48 7.49
CA GLU A 74 14.15 -25.37 6.96
C GLU A 74 12.85 -25.37 7.78
N PHE A 75 12.93 -24.98 9.06
CA PHE A 75 11.80 -25.02 9.97
C PHE A 75 11.58 -23.65 10.62
N GLU A 76 10.32 -23.17 10.65
CA GLU A 76 9.95 -21.89 11.27
C GLU A 76 10.43 -21.77 12.74
N GLY A 77 10.52 -22.90 13.46
CA GLY A 77 10.96 -22.95 14.85
C GLY A 77 12.43 -22.59 15.04
N GLU A 78 13.27 -22.87 14.04
CA GLU A 78 14.73 -22.65 14.07
C GLU A 78 15.11 -21.21 13.68
N VAL A 79 14.19 -20.49 13.06
CA VAL A 79 14.42 -19.11 12.59
C VAL A 79 14.67 -18.19 13.80
N PRO A 80 15.82 -17.51 13.90
CA PRO A 80 16.20 -16.70 15.04
C PRO A 80 15.46 -15.35 15.05
N LEU A 81 14.17 -15.38 15.37
CA LEU A 81 13.33 -14.18 15.45
C LEU A 81 13.38 -13.54 16.85
N PRO A 82 13.48 -12.19 16.93
CA PRO A 82 13.33 -11.46 18.19
C PRO A 82 11.98 -11.74 18.86
N ARG A 83 11.93 -11.66 20.20
CA ARG A 83 10.70 -11.90 20.98
C ARG A 83 9.51 -11.05 20.51
N GLY A 84 9.73 -9.79 20.15
CA GLY A 84 8.68 -8.91 19.64
C GLY A 84 8.07 -9.40 18.33
N ILE A 85 8.89 -9.89 17.40
CA ILE A 85 8.40 -10.46 16.13
C ILE A 85 7.62 -11.75 16.37
N ARG A 86 8.08 -12.61 17.29
CA ARG A 86 7.30 -13.80 17.68
C ARG A 86 5.95 -13.44 18.27
N ALA A 87 5.88 -12.40 19.10
CA ALA A 87 4.62 -11.90 19.64
C ALA A 87 3.69 -11.37 18.52
N ARG A 88 4.24 -10.63 17.55
CA ARG A 88 3.48 -10.16 16.38
C ARG A 88 2.97 -11.30 15.52
N ILE A 89 3.78 -12.32 15.23
CA ILE A 89 3.34 -13.52 14.48
C ILE A 89 2.18 -14.23 15.20
N ASN A 90 2.24 -14.34 16.53
CA ASN A 90 1.14 -14.93 17.31
C ASN A 90 -0.15 -14.09 17.22
N GLN A 91 -0.04 -12.77 17.23
CA GLN A 91 -1.17 -11.86 17.00
C GLN A 91 -1.76 -12.04 15.60
N ILE A 92 -0.91 -12.12 14.56
CA ILE A 92 -1.35 -12.34 13.18
C ILE A 92 -2.10 -13.67 13.06
N ARG A 93 -1.56 -14.77 13.60
CA ARG A 93 -2.24 -16.07 13.59
C ARG A 93 -3.61 -16.04 14.30
N ALA A 94 -3.74 -15.24 15.35
CA ALA A 94 -5.04 -15.04 16.01
C ALA A 94 -6.03 -14.28 15.11
N LEU A 95 -5.57 -13.30 14.35
CA LEU A 95 -6.38 -12.57 13.36
C LEU A 95 -6.73 -13.46 12.17
N GLU A 96 -5.79 -14.25 11.63
CA GLU A 96 -6.01 -15.21 10.55
C GLU A 96 -7.12 -16.22 10.93
N ARG A 97 -7.07 -16.74 12.17
CA ARG A 97 -8.13 -17.61 12.71
C ARG A 97 -9.46 -16.90 12.87
N ARG A 98 -9.47 -15.65 13.36
CA ARG A 98 -10.68 -14.84 13.49
C ARG A 98 -11.34 -14.57 12.13
N PHE A 99 -10.56 -14.47 11.07
CA PHE A 99 -11.03 -14.23 9.71
C PHE A 99 -11.23 -15.52 8.88
N GLY A 100 -10.85 -16.69 9.41
CA GLY A 100 -11.07 -17.98 8.76
C GLY A 100 -10.11 -18.28 7.60
N CYS A 101 -8.84 -17.86 7.71
CA CYS A 101 -7.87 -17.96 6.63
C CYS A 101 -6.50 -18.54 7.01
N ASP A 102 -6.45 -19.32 8.10
CA ASP A 102 -5.31 -20.16 8.49
C ASP A 102 -5.41 -21.54 7.81
#